data_AF-A0A2S1SQG6-F1
#
_entry.id   AF-A0A2S1SQG6-F1
#
_cell.length_a   1.000
_cell.length_b   1.000
_cell.length_c   1.000
_cell.angle_alpha   90.00
_cell.angle_beta   90.00
_cell.angle_gamma   90.00
#
_symmetry.space_group_name_H-M   'P 1'
#
loop_
_entity.id
_entity.type
_entity.pdbx_description
1 polymer ?
#
loop_
_entity_poly.entity_id
_entity_poly.type
_entity_poly.pdbx_seq_one_letter_code
_entity_poly.pdbx_strand_id
1 'polypeptide(L)' 'MSTELAWFKSSYSGGEGDNCVEIALRPDAVHIRDSKDTRIRPLVVTPTAWAAFTAHAAGAYPAR' A
#
# COMPACT_ATOMS: atom_id res chain seq x y z
N MET A 1 -7.43 -5.42 -23.41
CA MET A 1 -7.92 -5.76 -22.06
C MET A 1 -7.08 -4.97 -21.07
N SER A 2 -7.55 -3.79 -20.65
CA SER A 2 -6.80 -2.99 -19.66
C SER A 2 -6.91 -3.70 -18.31
N THR A 3 -5.80 -4.24 -17.82
CA THR A 3 -5.67 -4.71 -16.43
C THR A 3 -5.55 -3.49 -15.52
N GLU A 4 -6.61 -2.70 -15.46
CA GLU A 4 -6.62 -1.46 -14.68
C GLU A 4 -6.63 -1.81 -13.20
N LEU A 5 -5.67 -1.26 -12.47
CA LEU A 5 -5.53 -1.46 -11.03
C LEU A 5 -6.59 -0.63 -10.30
N ALA A 6 -7.40 -1.29 -9.47
CA ALA A 6 -8.36 -0.60 -8.60
C ALA A 6 -7.63 -0.03 -7.37
N TRP A 7 -7.28 1.25 -7.42
CA TRP A 7 -6.55 1.94 -6.36
C TRP A 7 -7.47 2.38 -5.22
N PHE A 8 -7.06 2.10 -3.99
CA PHE A 8 -7.66 2.56 -2.75
C PHE A 8 -6.70 3.50 -2.03
N LYS A 9 -7.15 4.71 -1.72
CA LYS A 9 -6.38 5.72 -0.99
C LYS A 9 -6.54 5.53 0.51
N SER A 10 -5.44 5.61 1.27
CA SER A 10 -5.48 5.52 2.73
C SER A 10 -6.28 6.66 3.35
N SER A 11 -7.02 6.38 4.42
CA SER A 11 -7.74 7.39 5.20
C SER A 11 -6.80 8.35 5.95
N TYR A 12 -5.55 7.96 6.15
CA TYR A 12 -4.49 8.81 6.71
C TYR A 12 -3.91 9.78 5.67
N SER A 13 -4.30 9.64 4.40
CA SER A 13 -3.87 10.51 3.30
C SER A 13 -4.73 11.76 3.21
N GLY A 14 -4.54 12.66 4.17
CA GLY A 14 -5.17 13.98 4.25
C GLY A 14 -5.00 14.61 5.64
N GLY A 15 -4.43 15.82 5.71
CA GLY A 15 -4.09 16.55 6.94
C GLY A 15 -2.79 17.35 6.76
N GLU A 16 -2.41 18.18 7.74
CA GLU A 16 -1.20 19.04 7.73
C GLU A 16 0.15 18.27 7.75
N GLY A 17 0.15 16.95 7.53
CA GLY A 17 1.30 16.05 7.71
C GLY A 17 1.40 14.91 6.67
N ASP A 18 1.14 15.23 5.41
CA ASP A 18 1.87 14.80 4.21
C ASP A 18 2.10 13.33 3.80
N ASN A 19 1.56 12.33 4.52
CA ASN A 19 1.71 10.92 4.13
C ASN A 19 0.57 10.44 3.20
N CYS A 20 0.85 10.33 1.90
CA CYS A 20 -0.14 10.00 0.87
C CYS A 20 0.16 8.64 0.21
N VAL A 21 -0.54 7.58 0.61
CA VAL A 21 -0.34 6.22 0.08
C VAL A 21 -1.64 5.70 -0.54
N GLU A 22 -1.51 5.09 -1.71
CA GLU A 22 -2.55 4.31 -2.39
C GLU A 22 -2.09 2.86 -2.57
N ILE A 23 -3.03 1.93 -2.45
CA ILE A 23 -2.80 0.50 -2.70
C ILE A 23 -3.77 -0.05 -3.73
N ALA A 24 -3.34 -1.02 -4.52
CA ALA A 24 -4.22 -1.84 -5.36
C ALA A 24 -3.95 -3.31 -5.11
N LEU A 25 -5.02 -4.07 -4.88
CA LEU A 25 -4.94 -5.50 -4.57
C LEU A 25 -5.18 -6.32 -5.83
N ARG A 26 -4.32 -7.31 -6.06
CA ARG A 26 -4.49 -8.39 -7.03
C ARG A 26 -4.33 -9.74 -6.33
N PRO A 27 -4.82 -10.84 -6.90
CA PRO A 27 -4.67 -12.17 -6.32
C PRO A 27 -3.20 -12.55 -6.02
N ASP A 28 -2.27 -12.07 -6.85
CA ASP A 28 -0.85 -12.41 -6.82
C ASP A 28 0.06 -11.28 -6.32
N ALA A 29 -0.48 -10.06 -6.14
CA ALA A 29 0.33 -8.88 -5.86
C ALA A 29 -0.43 -7.79 -5.10
N VAL A 30 0.31 -7.06 -4.28
CA VAL A 30 -0.11 -5.78 -3.71
C VAL A 30 0.75 -4.71 -4.34
N HIS A 31 0.11 -3.75 -5.00
CA HIS A 31 0.76 -2.57 -5.54
C HIS A 31 0.62 -1.43 -4.53
N ILE A 32 1.71 -0.73 -4.23
CA ILE A 32 1.75 0.42 -3.32
C ILE A 32 2.39 1.58 -4.07
N ARG A 33 1.75 2.75 -4.04
CA ARG A 33 2.33 3.97 -4.60
C ARG A 33 2.06 5.17 -3.71
N ASP A 34 2.88 6.19 -3.92
CA ASP A 34 2.64 7.52 -3.38
C ASP A 34 1.50 8.19 -4.18
N SER A 35 0.50 8.75 -3.50
CA SER A 35 -0.65 9.38 -4.19
C SER A 35 -0.29 10.69 -4.88
N LYS A 36 0.86 11.30 -4.53
CA LYS A 36 1.33 12.58 -5.08
C LYS A 36 2.23 12.38 -6.31
N ASP A 37 2.91 11.24 -6.43
CA ASP A 37 3.65 10.89 -7.65
C ASP A 37 3.23 9.54 -8.25
N THR A 38 2.08 9.55 -8.92
CA THR A 38 1.50 8.37 -9.59
C THR A 38 2.23 7.96 -10.87
N ARG A 39 3.23 8.73 -11.31
CA ARG A 39 4.04 8.44 -12.52
C ARG A 39 5.19 7.49 -12.20
N ILE A 40 5.62 7.43 -10.94
CA ILE A 40 6.64 6.50 -10.49
C ILE A 40 6.04 5.08 -10.47
N ARG A 41 6.86 4.08 -10.82
CA ARG A 41 6.43 2.68 -10.76
C ARG A 41 6.04 2.30 -9.32
N PRO A 42 4.86 1.71 -9.10
CA PRO A 42 4.45 1.22 -7.79
C PRO A 42 5.44 0.19 -7.26
N LEU A 43 5.65 0.19 -5.93
CA LEU A 43 6.25 -0.94 -5.24
C LEU A 43 5.27 -2.12 -5.35
N VAL A 44 5.78 -3.27 -5.74
CA VAL A 44 4.97 -4.49 -5.88
C VAL A 44 5.53 -5.55 -4.95
N VAL A 45 4.68 -6.07 -4.08
CA VAL A 45 5.01 -7.13 -3.11
C VAL A 45 3.98 -8.24 -3.16
N THR A 46 4.32 -9.41 -2.61
CA THR A 46 3.34 -10.50 -2.47
C THR A 46 2.32 -10.17 -1.37
N PRO A 47 1.09 -10.73 -1.44
CA PRO A 47 0.10 -10.58 -0.38
C PRO A 47 0.60 -11.02 1.01
N THR A 48 1.39 -12.10 1.06
CA THR A 48 1.99 -12.60 2.31
C THR A 48 2.98 -11.62 2.92
N ALA A 49 3.86 -11.03 2.10
CA ALA A 49 4.81 -10.03 2.58
C ALA A 49 4.10 -8.77 3.06
N TRP A 50 3.05 -8.33 2.35
CA TRP A 50 2.23 -7.19 2.77
C TRP A 50 1.54 -7.44 4.12
N ALA A 51 0.93 -8.61 4.32
CA ALA A 51 0.27 -8.95 5.57
C ALA A 51 1.26 -9.00 6.76
N ALA A 52 2.45 -9.57 6.56
CA ALA A 52 3.48 -9.59 7.59
C ALA A 52 3.95 -8.17 7.96
N PHE A 53 4.16 -7.33 6.95
CA PHE A 53 4.56 -5.93 7.13
C PHE A 53 3.51 -5.12 7.90
N THR A 54 2.23 -5.19 7.51
CA THR A 54 1.17 -4.40 8.17
C THR A 54 0.90 -4.86 9.58
N ALA A 55 0.97 -6.17 9.86
CA ALA A 55 0.86 -6.69 11.22
C ALA A 55 2.03 -6.21 12.10
N HIS A 56 3.25 -6.13 11.55
CA HIS A 56 4.38 -5.53 12.27
C HIS A 56 4.18 -4.03 12.52
N ALA A 57 3.79 -3.28 11.49
CA ALA A 57 3.55 -1.83 11.59
C ALA A 57 2.41 -1.48 12.57
N ALA A 58 1.40 -2.32 12.69
CA ALA A 58 0.29 -2.15 13.63
C ALA A 58 0.65 -2.52 15.08
N GLY A 59 1.88 -3.00 15.35
CA GLY A 59 2.29 -3.49 16.66
C GLY A 59 1.61 -4.80 17.07
N ALA A 60 1.05 -5.54 16.11
CA ALA A 60 0.34 -6.80 16.37
C ALA A 60 1.30 -7.98 16.65
N TYR A 61 2.59 -7.83 16.32
CA TYR A 61 3.63 -8.75 16.77
C TYR A 61 4.32 -8.20 18.03
N PRO A 62 4.50 -9.00 19.09
CA PRO A 62 5.23 -8.56 20.28
C PRO A 62 6.65 -8.17 19.90
N ALA A 63 7.15 -7.10 20.53
CA ALA A 63 8.56 -6.71 20.43
C ALA A 63 9.42 -7.92 20.82
N ARG A 64 10.32 -8.29 19.92
CA ARG A 64 11.24 -9.41 20.12
C ARG A 64 12.29 -9.07 21.17
#